data_AF-A0A212ET93-F1
#
_entry.id   AF-A0A212ET93-F1
#
_cell.length_a   1.000
_cell.length_b   1.000
_cell.length_c   1.000
_cell.angle_alpha   90.00
_cell.angle_beta   90.00
_cell.angle_gamma   90.00
#
_symmetry.space_group_name_H-M   'P 1'
#
loop_
_entity.id
_entity.type
_entity.pdbx_description
1 polymer ?
#
loop_
_entity_poly.entity_id
_entity_poly.type
_entity_poly.pdbx_seq_one_letter_code
_entity_poly.pdbx_strand_id
1 'polypeptide(L)'
;MQVFKRSTVCLAPINKNISRSVSVNKVSVNVDATEIKLKSWREIPGPPTLPLIGQLHHYFPGGMLEDVSNLGDVLYEKYGPIAKLDGVFGGEPVIFLFDAEAASQVLWGENRMPYRPSFISLEYYRKVYSNKGKTDIVTGLGTE
;
A
#
# COMPACT_ATOMS: atom_id res chain seq x y z
N MET A 1 -34.96 -31.14 43.09
CA MET A 1 -33.76 -30.52 42.51
C MET A 1 -33.84 -30.66 40.99
N GLN A 2 -34.12 -29.59 40.25
CA GLN A 2 -34.14 -29.61 38.78
C GLN A 2 -32.79 -29.14 38.25
N VAL A 3 -32.13 -29.98 37.45
CA VAL A 3 -30.83 -29.69 36.84
C VAL A 3 -31.05 -28.94 35.54
N PHE A 4 -30.73 -27.65 35.52
CA PHE A 4 -30.73 -26.82 34.32
C PHE A 4 -29.56 -27.24 33.41
N LYS A 5 -29.85 -27.91 32.30
CA LYS A 5 -28.87 -28.14 31.23
C LYS A 5 -28.66 -26.85 30.46
N ARG A 6 -27.49 -26.23 30.60
CA ARG A 6 -27.08 -25.06 29.80
C ARG A 6 -26.72 -25.52 28.38
N SER A 7 -27.45 -25.00 27.40
CA SER A 7 -27.20 -25.20 25.98
C SER A 7 -25.89 -24.51 25.58
N THR A 8 -24.98 -25.23 24.93
CA THR A 8 -23.74 -24.68 24.38
C THR A 8 -24.01 -23.99 23.05
N VAL A 9 -23.97 -22.66 23.05
CA VAL A 9 -24.06 -21.86 21.83
C VAL A 9 -22.74 -21.98 21.08
N CYS A 10 -22.76 -22.65 19.93
CA CYS A 10 -21.59 -22.79 19.06
C CYS A 10 -21.49 -21.54 18.16
N LEU A 11 -20.52 -20.68 18.44
CA LEU A 11 -20.21 -19.50 17.61
C LEU A 11 -19.23 -19.93 16.51
N ALA A 12 -19.73 -20.24 15.31
CA ALA A 12 -18.88 -20.41 14.14
C ALA A 12 -18.46 -19.02 13.61
N PRO A 13 -17.16 -18.74 13.38
CA PRO A 13 -16.73 -17.50 12.77
C PRO A 13 -17.13 -17.48 11.29
N ILE A 14 -18.05 -16.61 10.92
CA ILE A 14 -18.40 -16.34 9.52
C ILE A 14 -17.27 -15.50 8.91
N ASN A 15 -16.29 -16.17 8.33
CA ASN A 15 -15.24 -15.50 7.57
C ASN A 15 -15.79 -15.08 6.19
N LYS A 16 -16.32 -13.85 6.09
CA LYS A 16 -16.76 -13.27 4.83
C LYS A 16 -15.54 -12.82 4.02
N ASN A 17 -15.00 -13.69 3.18
CA ASN A 17 -14.07 -13.28 2.13
C ASN A 17 -14.85 -12.48 1.07
N ILE A 18 -14.88 -11.16 1.22
CA ILE A 18 -15.46 -10.24 0.24
C ILE A 18 -14.52 -10.18 -0.96
N SER A 19 -14.70 -11.10 -1.91
CA SER A 19 -14.03 -11.04 -3.21
C SER A 19 -14.83 -10.11 -4.11
N ARG A 20 -14.36 -8.87 -4.28
CA ARG A 20 -14.89 -7.95 -5.30
C ARG A 20 -13.94 -7.96 -6.49
N SER A 21 -14.44 -8.41 -7.64
CA SER A 21 -13.76 -8.25 -8.92
C SER A 21 -13.93 -6.80 -9.38
N VAL A 22 -12.87 -5.99 -9.26
CA VAL A 22 -12.85 -4.65 -9.84
C VAL A 22 -12.29 -4.78 -11.25
N SER A 23 -13.06 -4.34 -12.25
CA SER A 23 -12.60 -4.20 -13.62
C SER A 23 -11.49 -3.15 -13.66
N VAL A 24 -10.26 -3.57 -13.88
CA VAL A 24 -9.15 -2.65 -14.13
C VAL A 24 -9.44 -1.96 -15.45
N ASN A 25 -9.50 -0.63 -15.45
CA ASN A 25 -9.52 0.14 -16.69
C ASN A 25 -8.23 -0.21 -17.44
N LYS A 26 -8.32 -1.03 -18.48
CA LYS A 26 -7.21 -1.28 -19.40
C LYS A 26 -6.95 0.06 -20.09
N VAL A 27 -6.02 0.84 -19.56
CA VAL A 27 -5.37 1.87 -20.35
C VAL A 27 -4.74 1.11 -21.51
N SER A 28 -5.37 1.20 -22.68
CA SER A 28 -4.86 0.64 -23.92
C SER A 28 -3.67 1.48 -24.34
N VAL A 29 -2.54 1.27 -23.67
CA VAL A 29 -1.26 1.61 -24.27
C VAL A 29 -1.23 0.79 -25.56
N ASN A 30 -1.21 1.45 -26.71
CA ASN A 30 -0.94 0.82 -28.01
C ASN A 30 0.52 0.32 -27.99
N VAL A 31 0.78 -0.69 -27.19
CA VAL A 31 2.00 -1.48 -27.26
C VAL A 31 1.68 -2.52 -28.32
N ASP A 32 2.39 -2.43 -29.46
CA ASP A 32 2.40 -3.48 -30.47
C ASP A 32 2.49 -4.82 -29.76
N ALA A 33 1.65 -5.77 -30.19
CA ALA A 33 1.39 -7.05 -29.54
C ALA A 33 2.59 -8.03 -29.52
N THR A 34 3.81 -7.53 -29.35
CA THR A 34 4.91 -8.29 -28.76
C THR A 34 4.52 -8.65 -27.33
N GLU A 35 4.55 -9.94 -26.99
CA GLU A 35 4.28 -10.47 -25.66
C GLU A 35 4.96 -9.62 -24.58
N ILE A 36 4.21 -8.75 -23.90
CA ILE A 36 4.74 -8.01 -22.76
C ILE A 36 4.93 -9.03 -21.64
N LYS A 37 6.13 -9.58 -21.54
CA LYS A 37 6.52 -10.43 -20.42
C LYS A 37 6.44 -9.58 -19.14
N LEU A 38 5.37 -9.77 -18.39
CA LEU A 38 5.18 -9.10 -17.11
C LEU A 38 6.32 -9.50 -16.17
N LYS A 39 7.01 -8.50 -15.62
CA LYS A 39 8.03 -8.71 -14.60
C LYS A 39 7.39 -9.22 -13.32
N SER A 40 8.10 -10.09 -12.60
CA SER A 40 7.61 -10.55 -11.30
C SER A 40 7.74 -9.45 -10.25
N TRP A 41 6.91 -9.51 -9.20
CA TRP A 41 6.96 -8.56 -8.08
C TRP A 41 8.34 -8.45 -7.41
N ARG A 42 9.13 -9.54 -7.44
CA ARG A 42 10.46 -9.59 -6.84
C ARG A 42 11.53 -8.85 -7.64
N GLU A 43 11.25 -8.54 -8.91
CA GLU A 43 12.16 -7.82 -9.80
C GLU A 43 12.09 -6.30 -9.62
N ILE A 44 11.18 -5.79 -8.78
CA ILE A 44 11.14 -4.37 -8.45
C ILE A 44 12.41 -4.04 -7.66
N PRO A 45 13.24 -3.09 -8.14
CA PRO A 45 14.51 -2.78 -7.50
C PRO A 45 14.27 -2.12 -6.14
N GLY A 46 15.18 -2.34 -5.21
CA GLY A 46 15.09 -1.81 -3.85
C GLY A 46 16.25 -2.27 -2.97
N PRO A 47 16.30 -1.79 -1.72
CA PRO A 47 17.38 -2.13 -0.81
C PRO A 47 17.47 -3.63 -0.55
N PRO A 48 18.71 -4.18 -0.46
CA PRO A 48 18.89 -5.59 -0.19
C PRO A 48 18.34 -5.95 1.19
N THR A 49 17.77 -7.15 1.31
CA THR A 49 17.22 -7.69 2.55
C THR A 49 18.21 -8.66 3.21
N LEU A 50 18.42 -8.51 4.51
CA LEU A 50 19.15 -9.51 5.30
C LEU A 50 18.21 -10.61 5.79
N PRO A 51 18.68 -11.86 5.98
CA PRO A 51 17.89 -12.89 6.64
C PRO A 51 17.55 -12.42 8.06
N LEU A 52 16.31 -12.71 8.50
CA LEU A 52 15.73 -12.33 9.81
C LEU A 52 15.38 -10.85 10.00
N ILE A 53 16.29 -9.92 9.70
CA ILE A 53 16.11 -8.48 9.97
C ILE A 53 15.46 -7.75 8.78
N GLY A 54 15.60 -8.26 7.56
CA GLY A 54 15.06 -7.61 6.36
C GLY A 54 15.81 -6.31 6.02
N GLN A 55 15.08 -5.26 5.61
CA GLN A 55 15.66 -3.96 5.23
C GLN A 55 15.94 -3.03 6.43
N LEU A 56 15.58 -3.43 7.65
CA LEU A 56 15.71 -2.62 8.87
C LEU A 56 17.12 -2.06 9.11
N HIS A 57 18.14 -2.83 8.75
CA HIS A 57 19.53 -2.47 8.97
C HIS A 57 19.97 -1.21 8.19
N HIS A 58 19.25 -0.83 7.12
CA HIS A 58 19.55 0.39 6.38
C HIS A 58 19.19 1.67 7.14
N TYR A 59 18.37 1.57 8.20
CA TYR A 59 17.94 2.69 9.04
C TYR A 59 18.83 2.89 10.28
N PHE A 60 19.80 2.00 10.52
CA PHE A 60 20.76 2.16 11.62
C PHE A 60 21.82 3.22 11.25
N PRO A 61 22.50 3.83 12.25
CA PRO A 61 23.53 4.83 11.99
C PRO A 61 24.64 4.28 11.10
N GLY A 62 24.98 5.01 10.04
CA GLY A 62 25.87 4.56 8.95
C GLY A 62 25.18 3.75 7.85
N GLY A 63 23.86 3.55 7.96
CA GLY A 63 23.04 2.91 6.95
C GLY A 63 22.68 3.84 5.80
N MET A 64 22.29 3.27 4.67
CA MET A 64 21.93 4.04 3.47
C MET A 64 20.68 4.91 3.65
N LEU A 65 19.77 4.49 4.53
CA LEU A 65 18.49 5.14 4.79
C LEU A 65 18.43 5.72 6.22
N GLU A 66 19.59 6.06 6.78
CA GLU A 66 19.69 6.67 8.12
C GLU A 66 18.92 8.01 8.16
N ASP A 67 19.12 8.85 7.14
CA ASP A 67 18.42 10.11 7.01
C ASP A 67 17.11 9.94 6.22
N VAL A 68 16.01 9.84 6.97
CA VAL A 68 14.67 9.66 6.41
C VAL A 68 14.19 10.88 5.62
N SER A 69 14.78 12.07 5.84
CA SER A 69 14.38 13.29 5.12
C SER A 69 14.77 13.25 3.64
N ASN A 70 15.88 12.59 3.33
CA ASN A 70 16.43 12.44 1.98
C ASN A 70 16.11 11.06 1.35
N LEU A 71 15.18 10.31 1.96
CA LEU A 71 14.84 8.95 1.55
C LEU A 71 14.45 8.86 0.07
N GLY A 72 13.65 9.81 -0.42
CA GLY A 72 13.20 9.83 -1.82
C GLY A 72 14.36 9.95 -2.81
N ASP A 73 15.26 10.90 -2.56
CA ASP A 73 16.40 11.16 -3.44
C ASP A 73 17.37 9.98 -3.48
N VAL A 74 17.70 9.43 -2.31
CA VAL A 74 18.59 8.25 -2.21
C VAL A 74 18.02 7.04 -2.94
N LEU A 75 16.69 6.83 -2.86
CA LEU A 75 16.04 5.73 -3.57
C LEU A 75 16.04 5.93 -5.07
N TYR A 76 15.75 7.16 -5.53
CA TYR A 76 15.74 7.48 -6.95
C TYR A 76 17.14 7.34 -7.56
N GLU A 77 18.17 7.87 -6.92
CA GLU A 77 19.55 7.80 -7.42
C GLU A 77 20.08 6.37 -7.52
N LYS A 78 19.69 5.48 -6.59
CA LYS A 78 20.21 4.10 -6.55
C LYS A 78 19.38 3.08 -7.31
N TYR A 79 18.06 3.22 -7.29
CA TYR A 79 17.13 2.22 -7.85
C TYR A 79 16.35 2.73 -9.06
N GLY A 80 16.35 4.04 -9.29
CA GLY A 80 15.76 4.67 -10.46
C GLY A 80 14.27 5.02 -10.28
N PRO A 81 13.49 5.02 -11.37
CA PRO A 81 12.14 5.61 -11.40
C PRO A 81 11.08 4.86 -10.59
N ILE A 82 11.37 3.62 -10.18
CA ILE A 82 10.53 2.80 -9.31
C ILE A 82 11.43 2.15 -8.28
N ALA A 83 11.04 2.19 -7.01
CA ALA A 83 11.79 1.54 -5.93
C ALA A 83 10.84 0.89 -4.92
N LYS A 84 11.23 -0.27 -4.39
CA LYS A 84 10.47 -1.01 -3.37
C LYS A 84 11.19 -0.97 -2.03
N LEU A 85 10.49 -0.49 -1.01
CA LEU A 85 10.87 -0.70 0.40
C LEU A 85 10.02 -1.81 0.98
N ASP A 86 10.65 -2.84 1.52
CA ASP A 86 9.93 -3.87 2.25
C ASP A 86 9.57 -3.35 3.65
N GLY A 87 8.36 -3.69 4.09
CA GLY A 87 7.85 -3.23 5.38
C GLY A 87 8.66 -3.76 6.56
N VAL A 88 8.78 -2.90 7.55
CA VAL A 88 9.45 -3.18 8.82
C VAL A 88 8.48 -3.85 9.79
N PHE A 89 8.93 -4.85 10.56
CA PHE A 89 8.12 -5.56 11.57
C PHE A 89 6.76 -6.08 11.07
N GLY A 90 6.70 -6.62 9.84
CA GLY A 90 5.46 -7.14 9.26
C GLY A 90 4.55 -6.05 8.67
N GLY A 91 5.04 -4.82 8.56
CA GLY A 91 4.40 -3.78 7.77
C GLY A 91 4.30 -4.17 6.28
N GLU A 92 3.38 -3.52 5.59
CA GLU A 92 3.21 -3.71 4.14
C GLU A 92 4.38 -3.08 3.37
N PRO A 93 4.82 -3.70 2.25
CA PRO A 93 5.84 -3.09 1.40
C PRO A 93 5.31 -1.82 0.73
N VAL A 94 6.17 -0.81 0.64
CA VAL A 94 5.85 0.48 0.02
C VAL A 94 6.60 0.60 -1.29
N ILE A 95 5.89 0.98 -2.36
CA ILE A 95 6.49 1.30 -3.66
C ILE A 95 6.57 2.82 -3.80
N PHE A 96 7.77 3.30 -4.11
CA PHE A 96 8.02 4.66 -4.53
C PHE A 96 7.96 4.71 -6.06
N LEU A 97 7.07 5.55 -6.58
CA LEU A 97 6.95 5.86 -7.99
C LEU A 97 7.46 7.28 -8.19
N PHE A 98 8.58 7.43 -8.89
CA PHE A 98 9.16 8.72 -9.25
C PHE A 98 8.80 9.11 -10.69
N ASP A 99 8.42 8.14 -11.52
CA ASP A 99 7.88 8.41 -12.85
C ASP A 99 6.47 9.01 -12.77
N ALA A 100 6.29 10.17 -13.40
CA ALA A 100 5.04 10.92 -13.38
C ALA A 100 3.91 10.20 -14.14
N GLU A 101 4.24 9.52 -15.25
CA GLU A 101 3.25 8.79 -16.03
C GLU A 101 2.70 7.60 -15.24
N ALA A 102 3.57 6.75 -14.69
CA ALA A 102 3.17 5.66 -13.82
C ALA A 102 2.37 6.14 -12.59
N ALA A 103 2.80 7.23 -11.94
CA ALA A 103 2.09 7.80 -10.80
C ALA A 103 0.68 8.30 -11.20
N SER A 104 0.55 8.97 -12.35
CA SER A 104 -0.75 9.45 -12.86
C SER A 104 -1.74 8.30 -13.09
N GLN A 105 -1.28 7.18 -13.64
CA GLN A 105 -2.12 6.02 -13.88
C GLN A 105 -2.65 5.43 -12.57
N VAL A 106 -1.80 5.37 -11.54
CA VAL A 106 -2.19 4.90 -10.20
C VAL A 106 -3.13 5.88 -9.50
N LEU A 107 -2.91 7.19 -9.65
CA LEU A 107 -3.74 8.22 -9.03
C LEU A 107 -5.12 8.38 -9.70
N TRP A 108 -5.20 8.22 -11.02
CA TRP A 108 -6.48 8.23 -11.75
C TRP A 108 -7.24 6.90 -11.64
N GLY A 109 -6.57 5.83 -11.23
CA GLY A 109 -7.23 4.57 -10.93
C GLY A 109 -8.17 4.70 -9.73
N GLU A 110 -9.47 4.49 -9.95
CA GLU A 110 -10.46 4.34 -8.87
C GLU A 110 -10.33 3.00 -8.11
N ASN A 111 -9.31 2.21 -8.43
CA ASN A 111 -9.05 0.93 -7.82
C ASN A 111 -8.62 1.08 -6.35
N ARG A 112 -9.09 0.14 -5.52
CA ARG A 112 -8.71 -0.01 -4.10
C ARG A 112 -7.24 -0.43 -3.91
N MET A 113 -6.64 -1.03 -4.93
CA MET A 113 -5.23 -1.43 -4.93
C MET A 113 -4.50 -0.72 -6.07
N PRO A 114 -3.26 -0.24 -5.87
CA PRO A 114 -2.52 -0.25 -4.60
C PRO A 114 -3.10 0.74 -3.57
N TYR A 115 -2.91 0.44 -2.27
CA TYR A 115 -3.21 1.37 -1.19
C TYR A 115 -2.28 2.59 -1.30
N ARG A 116 -2.85 3.79 -1.23
CA ARG A 116 -2.14 5.06 -1.43
C ARG A 116 -2.13 5.82 -0.10
N PRO A 117 -1.04 5.80 0.66
CA PRO A 117 -1.01 6.47 1.95
C PRO A 117 -1.24 7.97 1.78
N SER A 118 -2.17 8.53 2.57
CA SER A 118 -2.39 9.97 2.61
C SER A 118 -1.39 10.65 3.54
N PHE A 119 -1.33 11.99 3.52
CA PHE A 119 -0.57 12.71 4.53
C PHE A 119 -1.16 12.49 5.92
N ILE A 120 -0.32 12.08 6.87
CA ILE A 120 -0.73 11.80 8.27
C ILE A 120 -1.46 13.00 8.89
N SER A 121 -1.01 14.22 8.60
CA SER A 121 -1.64 15.46 9.07
C SER A 121 -3.06 15.64 8.52
N LEU A 122 -3.27 15.28 7.25
CA LEU A 122 -4.55 15.38 6.57
C LEU A 122 -5.52 14.29 7.05
N GLU A 123 -5.01 13.08 7.30
CA GLU A 123 -5.76 12.01 7.95
C GLU A 123 -6.23 12.42 9.36
N TYR A 124 -5.31 12.97 10.18
CA TYR A 124 -5.64 13.50 11.49
C TYR A 124 -6.71 14.60 11.42
N TYR A 125 -6.52 15.58 10.53
CA TYR A 125 -7.48 16.67 10.35
C TYR A 125 -8.87 16.15 9.98
N ARG A 126 -8.95 15.20 9.05
CA ARG A 126 -10.22 14.57 8.66
C ARG A 126 -10.89 13.86 9.84
N LYS A 127 -10.13 13.07 10.60
CA LYS A 127 -10.65 12.35 11.77
C LYS A 127 -11.16 13.28 12.88
N VAL A 128 -10.43 14.36 13.16
CA VAL A 128 -10.72 15.25 14.30
C VAL A 128 -11.71 16.36 13.95
N TYR A 129 -11.62 16.95 12.74
CA TYR A 129 -12.36 18.16 12.39
C TYR A 129 -13.42 17.96 11.30
N SER A 130 -13.29 16.96 10.41
CA SER A 130 -14.27 16.75 9.32
C SER A 130 -15.60 16.14 9.77
N ASN A 131 -15.67 15.55 10.98
CA ASN A 131 -16.92 15.03 11.54
C ASN A 131 -17.96 16.11 11.89
N LYS A 132 -17.63 17.40 11.75
CA LYS A 132 -18.56 18.51 12.00
C LYS A 132 -19.45 18.90 10.81
N GLY A 133 -19.16 18.40 9.61
CA GLY A 133 -19.95 18.67 8.41
C GLY A 133 -19.87 17.50 7.44
N LYS A 134 -20.78 16.53 7.59
CA LYS A 134 -20.95 15.45 6.61
C LYS A 134 -21.39 16.10 5.29
N THR A 135 -20.48 16.20 4.33
CA THR A 135 -20.87 16.29 2.94
C THR A 135 -20.72 14.89 2.37
N ASP A 136 -21.80 14.33 1.83
CA ASP A 136 -21.82 12.97 1.25
C ASP A 136 -21.04 12.90 -0.08
N ILE A 137 -20.13 13.84 -0.31
CA ILE A 137 -19.36 14.00 -1.54
C ILE A 137 -18.02 13.32 -1.32
N VAL A 138 -17.84 12.20 -2.01
CA VAL A 138 -16.57 11.49 -2.12
C VAL A 138 -15.59 12.43 -2.82
N THR A 139 -14.81 13.19 -2.05
CA THR A 139 -13.72 13.97 -2.64
C THR A 139 -12.70 12.95 -3.16
N GLY A 140 -12.32 13.05 -4.43
CA GLY A 140 -11.38 12.12 -5.09
C GLY A 140 -10.00 12.03 -4.42
N LEU A 141 -9.76 12.83 -3.38
CA LEU A 141 -8.75 12.58 -2.36
C LEU A 141 -9.29 11.54 -1.37
N GLY A 142 -9.22 10.26 -1.75
CA GLY A 142 -9.79 9.12 -1.01
C GLY A 142 -9.74 9.27 0.52
N THR A 143 -10.90 9.07 1.14
CA THR A 143 -11.05 8.78 2.57
C THR A 143 -11.10 7.26 2.70
N GLU A 144 -10.06 6.65 3.24
CA GLU A 144 -10.13 5.31 3.83
C GLU A 144 -9.83 5.42 5.34
#